data_AF-A0A6G0YB43-F1
#
_entry.id   AF-A0A6G0YB43-F1
#
_cell.length_a   1.000
_cell.length_b   1.000
_cell.length_c   1.000
_cell.angle_alpha   90.00
_cell.angle_beta   90.00
_cell.angle_gamma   90.00
#
_symmetry.space_group_name_H-M   'P 1'
#
loop_
_entity.id
_entity.type
_entity.pdbx_description
1 polymer ?
#
loop_
_entity_poly.entity_id
_entity_poly.type
_entity_poly.pdbx_seq_one_letter_code
_entity_poly.pdbx_strand_id
1 'polypeptide(L)'
;MVERQTVNDDLRKERTTCTFNTEELTNFIDGGAKNTDKRRTIANFFLSDPRFKDEVPVTYLSHQEHYEQAIRKACIFYKKIKEWEEISNTHIFEIYDVLWTSGLDTAIIKQNVPFNVHSFMFLPSLIGQGTPEQQEEWVERAFKNSILGTYAQ
;
A
#
# COMPACT_ATOMS: atom_id res chain seq x y z
N MET A 1 -24.26 2.18 2.26
CA MET A 1 -24.86 1.35 1.19
C MET A 1 -23.79 1.18 0.13
N VAL A 2 -23.34 -0.04 -0.14
CA VAL A 2 -22.43 -0.31 -1.26
C VAL A 2 -23.30 -0.27 -2.52
N GLU A 3 -23.09 0.72 -3.39
CA GLU A 3 -23.76 0.75 -4.69
C GLU A 3 -23.50 -0.58 -5.42
N ARG A 4 -24.58 -1.27 -5.79
CA ARG A 4 -24.49 -2.44 -6.67
C ARG A 4 -23.98 -1.95 -8.02
N GLN A 5 -22.67 -2.04 -8.24
CA GLN A 5 -22.08 -1.73 -9.53
C GLN A 5 -22.71 -2.65 -10.59
N THR A 6 -23.38 -2.05 -11.56
CA THR A 6 -23.86 -2.75 -12.75
C THR A 6 -22.64 -3.14 -13.57
N VAL A 7 -22.32 -4.44 -13.58
CA VAL A 7 -21.24 -4.96 -14.43
C VAL A 7 -21.69 -4.91 -15.88
N ASN A 8 -20.88 -4.29 -16.73
CA ASN A 8 -21.05 -4.26 -18.19
C ASN A 8 -21.23 -5.70 -18.74
N ASP A 9 -22.15 -5.88 -19.68
CA ASP A 9 -22.55 -7.22 -20.13
C ASP A 9 -21.47 -7.95 -20.94
N ASP A 10 -20.62 -7.22 -21.67
CA ASP A 10 -19.46 -7.82 -22.35
C ASP A 10 -18.47 -8.36 -21.31
N LEU A 11 -18.16 -7.57 -20.27
CA LEU A 11 -17.32 -8.04 -19.16
C LEU A 11 -17.95 -9.22 -18.42
N ARG A 12 -19.27 -9.22 -18.25
CA ARG A 12 -20.00 -10.33 -17.63
C ARG A 12 -19.83 -11.59 -18.47
N LYS A 13 -20.05 -11.50 -19.78
CA LYS A 13 -19.91 -12.63 -20.71
C LYS A 13 -18.52 -13.24 -20.62
N GLU A 14 -17.46 -12.43 -20.70
CA GLU A 14 -16.07 -12.90 -20.60
C GLU A 14 -15.73 -13.50 -19.22
N ARG A 15 -16.26 -12.93 -18.12
CA ARG A 15 -16.08 -13.49 -16.78
C ARG A 15 -16.78 -14.83 -16.61
N THR A 16 -17.94 -15.02 -17.24
CA THR A 16 -18.72 -16.27 -17.13
C THR A 16 -18.17 -17.43 -17.95
N THR A 17 -17.33 -17.17 -18.96
CA THR A 17 -16.67 -18.24 -19.75
C THR A 17 -15.43 -18.80 -19.07
N CYS A 18 -15.06 -18.30 -17.88
CA CYS A 18 -13.93 -18.81 -17.10
C CYS A 18 -14.15 -20.29 -16.73
N THR A 19 -13.17 -21.14 -17.03
CA THR A 19 -13.25 -22.60 -16.86
C THR A 19 -12.61 -23.10 -15.57
N PHE A 20 -12.13 -22.20 -14.70
CA PHE A 20 -11.51 -22.53 -13.43
C PHE A 20 -12.10 -21.68 -12.29
N ASN A 21 -11.89 -22.12 -11.05
CA ASN A 21 -12.32 -21.37 -9.89
C ASN A 21 -11.36 -20.19 -9.62
N THR A 22 -11.88 -18.97 -9.79
CA THR A 22 -11.09 -17.74 -9.56
C THR A 22 -10.65 -17.57 -8.11
N GLU A 23 -11.42 -18.08 -7.15
CA GLU A 23 -11.06 -18.08 -5.73
C GLU A 23 -9.87 -19.00 -5.47
N GLU A 24 -9.87 -20.20 -6.07
CA GLU A 24 -8.76 -21.13 -5.98
C GLU A 24 -7.48 -20.55 -6.59
N LEU A 25 -7.58 -19.92 -7.78
CA LEU A 25 -6.44 -19.23 -8.39
C LEU A 25 -5.93 -18.08 -7.52
N THR A 26 -6.83 -17.29 -6.92
CA THR A 26 -6.46 -16.19 -6.03
C THR A 26 -5.71 -16.72 -4.80
N ASN A 27 -6.27 -17.78 -4.18
CA ASN A 27 -5.62 -18.46 -3.06
C ASN A 27 -4.26 -19.03 -3.44
N PHE A 28 -4.11 -19.57 -4.64
CA PHE A 28 -2.83 -20.05 -5.13
C PHE A 28 -1.80 -18.92 -5.29
N ILE A 29 -2.19 -17.80 -5.93
CA ILE A 29 -1.32 -16.63 -6.15
C ILE A 29 -0.88 -16.02 -4.82
N ASP A 30 -1.80 -15.86 -3.87
CA ASP A 30 -1.52 -15.27 -2.56
C ASP A 30 -0.80 -16.28 -1.61
N GLY A 31 -0.53 -17.51 -2.05
CA GLY A 31 0.15 -18.54 -1.24
C GLY A 31 -0.72 -19.16 -0.14
N GLY A 32 -2.05 -19.07 -0.28
CA GLY A 32 -3.05 -19.75 0.54
C GLY A 32 -4.28 -18.89 0.82
N ALA A 33 -5.38 -19.54 1.24
CA ALA A 33 -6.62 -18.86 1.59
C ALA A 33 -6.44 -17.86 2.75
N LYS A 34 -5.64 -18.22 3.76
CA LYS A 34 -5.34 -17.33 4.90
C LYS A 34 -4.66 -16.03 4.46
N ASN A 35 -3.73 -16.10 3.51
CA ASN A 35 -3.03 -14.92 2.99
C ASN A 35 -3.96 -14.06 2.13
N THR A 36 -4.83 -14.71 1.35
CA THR A 36 -5.88 -14.03 0.58
C THR A 36 -6.81 -13.24 1.50
N ASP A 37 -7.28 -13.86 2.57
CA ASP A 37 -8.15 -13.20 3.56
C ASP A 37 -7.42 -12.06 4.27
N LYS A 38 -6.14 -12.25 4.65
CA LYS A 38 -5.30 -11.19 5.22
C LYS A 38 -5.18 -10.00 4.27
N ARG A 39 -4.83 -10.25 3.00
CA ARG A 39 -4.73 -9.21 1.96
C ARG A 39 -6.05 -8.47 1.75
N ARG A 40 -7.17 -9.19 1.64
CA ARG A 40 -8.50 -8.58 1.50
C ARG A 40 -8.90 -7.74 2.71
N THR A 41 -8.60 -8.20 3.92
CA THR A 41 -8.91 -7.48 5.15
C THR A 41 -8.11 -6.17 5.22
N ILE A 42 -6.80 -6.23 4.96
CA ILE A 42 -5.95 -5.04 4.89
C ILE A 42 -6.43 -4.10 3.78
N ALA A 43 -6.64 -4.61 2.56
CA ALA A 43 -7.13 -3.81 1.44
C ALA A 43 -8.45 -3.08 1.79
N ASN A 44 -9.41 -3.78 2.40
CA ASN A 44 -10.67 -3.18 2.83
C ASN A 44 -10.47 -2.10 3.91
N PHE A 45 -9.58 -2.31 4.88
CA PHE A 45 -9.27 -1.32 5.92
C PHE A 45 -8.72 0.00 5.34
N PHE A 46 -7.89 -0.09 4.30
CA PHE A 46 -7.38 1.11 3.63
C PHE A 46 -8.41 1.70 2.69
N LEU A 47 -8.97 0.92 1.76
CA LEU A 47 -9.84 1.42 0.67
C LEU A 47 -11.21 1.91 1.17
N SER A 48 -11.64 1.50 2.36
CA SER A 48 -12.87 2.03 2.98
C SER A 48 -12.70 3.46 3.51
N ASP A 49 -11.48 3.98 3.62
CA ASP A 49 -11.23 5.32 4.11
C ASP A 49 -11.57 6.38 3.04
N PRO A 50 -12.59 7.23 3.26
CA PRO A 50 -13.01 8.20 2.27
C PRO A 50 -11.93 9.24 1.96
N ARG A 51 -10.94 9.43 2.84
CA ARG A 51 -9.85 10.41 2.63
C ARG A 51 -8.91 10.03 1.49
N PHE A 52 -8.94 8.77 1.03
CA PHE A 52 -8.18 8.31 -0.13
C PHE A 52 -8.92 8.47 -1.46
N LYS A 53 -10.21 8.78 -1.44
CA LYS A 53 -10.96 9.04 -2.67
C LYS A 53 -10.44 10.31 -3.34
N ASP A 54 -10.37 10.26 -4.66
CA ASP A 54 -10.07 11.44 -5.47
C ASP A 54 -11.35 12.22 -5.71
N GLU A 55 -11.35 13.49 -5.33
CA GLU A 55 -12.47 14.41 -5.61
C GLU A 55 -12.57 14.73 -7.10
N VAL A 56 -11.41 14.85 -7.76
CA VAL A 56 -11.29 15.04 -9.20
C VAL A 56 -10.36 13.97 -9.78
N PRO A 57 -10.60 13.49 -11.01
CA PRO A 57 -9.69 12.59 -11.67
C PRO A 57 -8.27 13.13 -11.66
N VAL A 58 -7.32 12.28 -11.26
CA VAL A 58 -5.91 12.65 -11.10
C VAL A 58 -5.34 13.25 -12.40
N THR A 59 -5.83 12.83 -13.57
CA THR A 59 -5.45 13.40 -14.88
C THR A 59 -5.78 14.89 -15.08
N TYR A 60 -6.61 15.49 -14.23
CA TYR A 60 -6.99 16.90 -14.33
C TYR A 60 -6.17 17.82 -13.42
N LEU A 61 -5.29 17.23 -12.60
CA LEU A 61 -4.46 17.99 -11.68
C LEU A 61 -3.25 18.58 -12.42
N SER A 62 -2.84 19.78 -12.02
CA SER A 62 -1.53 20.31 -12.34
C SER A 62 -0.42 19.53 -11.62
N HIS A 63 0.83 19.71 -12.06
CA HIS A 63 1.98 19.06 -11.42
C HIS A 63 2.07 19.36 -9.91
N GLN A 64 1.79 20.60 -9.51
CA GLN A 64 1.80 21.00 -8.10
C GLN A 64 0.67 20.30 -7.32
N GLU A 65 -0.56 20.32 -7.84
CA GLU A 65 -1.69 19.67 -7.17
C GLU A 65 -1.50 18.17 -7.06
N HIS A 66 -0.92 17.54 -8.09
CA HIS A 66 -0.50 16.14 -8.03
C HIS A 66 0.45 15.87 -6.88
N TYR A 67 1.49 16.69 -6.74
CA TYR A 67 2.48 16.56 -5.68
C TYR A 67 1.83 16.72 -4.30
N GLU A 68 1.04 17.77 -4.11
CA GLU A 68 0.35 18.04 -2.84
C GLU A 68 -0.63 16.92 -2.47
N GLN A 69 -1.41 16.42 -3.43
CA GLN A 69 -2.32 15.30 -3.20
C GLN A 69 -1.57 14.00 -2.87
N ALA A 70 -0.48 13.71 -3.57
CA ALA A 70 0.34 12.53 -3.30
C ALA A 70 0.91 12.57 -1.88
N ILE A 71 1.49 13.70 -1.47
CA ILE A 71 2.03 13.90 -0.11
C ILE A 71 0.91 13.77 0.94
N ARG A 72 -0.24 14.42 0.73
CA ARG A 72 -1.39 14.31 1.63
C ARG A 72 -1.82 12.86 1.83
N LYS A 73 -1.98 12.11 0.73
CA LYS A 73 -2.37 10.70 0.79
C LYS A 73 -1.30 9.83 1.44
N ALA A 74 -0.01 10.07 1.17
CA ALA A 74 1.08 9.36 1.79
C ALA A 74 1.07 9.55 3.32
N CYS A 75 0.91 10.78 3.82
CA CYS A 75 0.81 11.03 5.26
C CYS A 75 -0.35 10.25 5.90
N ILE A 76 -1.52 10.19 5.24
CA ILE A 76 -2.66 9.42 5.72
C ILE A 76 -2.37 7.92 5.65
N PHE A 77 -1.74 7.45 4.57
CA PHE A 77 -1.38 6.06 4.36
C PHE A 77 -0.45 5.54 5.47
N TYR A 78 0.67 6.23 5.73
CA TYR A 78 1.58 5.86 6.81
C TYR A 78 0.95 5.99 8.21
N LYS A 79 0.02 6.94 8.41
CA LYS A 79 -0.76 6.99 9.65
C LYS A 79 -1.64 5.74 9.82
N LYS A 80 -2.33 5.31 8.76
CA LYS A 80 -3.16 4.10 8.79
C LYS A 80 -2.35 2.82 8.97
N ILE A 81 -1.11 2.76 8.49
CA ILE A 81 -0.20 1.65 8.79
C ILE A 81 0.00 1.52 10.30
N LYS A 82 0.27 2.63 11.00
CA LYS A 82 0.40 2.66 12.46
C LYS A 82 -0.91 2.28 13.16
N GLU A 83 -2.04 2.82 12.70
CA GLU A 83 -3.37 2.45 13.21
C GLU A 83 -3.65 0.94 13.07
N TRP A 84 -3.25 0.34 11.93
CA TRP A 84 -3.39 -1.09 11.74
C TRP A 84 -2.50 -1.90 12.68
N GLU A 85 -1.23 -1.53 12.82
CA GLU A 85 -0.29 -2.18 13.75
C GLU A 85 -0.87 -2.26 15.18
N GLU A 86 -1.46 -1.16 15.66
CA GLU A 86 -2.13 -1.10 16.97
C GLU A 86 -3.34 -2.04 17.07
N ILE A 87 -4.16 -2.12 16.02
CA ILE A 87 -5.39 -2.93 16.01
C ILE A 87 -5.09 -4.43 15.85
N SER A 88 -4.17 -4.78 14.96
CA SER A 88 -3.87 -6.17 14.63
C SER A 88 -2.89 -6.81 15.61
N ASN A 89 -2.18 -6.01 16.41
CA ASN A 89 -1.09 -6.45 17.27
C ASN A 89 -0.06 -7.30 16.49
N THR A 90 0.17 -6.95 15.23
CA THR A 90 1.14 -7.61 14.34
C THR A 90 2.32 -6.69 14.12
N HIS A 91 3.51 -7.26 13.95
CA HIS A 91 4.66 -6.46 13.56
C HIS A 91 4.39 -5.80 12.20
N ILE A 92 4.63 -4.50 12.15
CA ILE A 92 4.57 -3.64 10.96
C ILE A 92 5.42 -4.10 9.76
N PHE A 93 6.34 -5.06 9.90
CA PHE A 93 6.98 -5.66 8.71
C PHE A 93 5.99 -6.53 7.93
N GLU A 94 5.09 -7.22 8.63
CA GLU A 94 4.10 -8.08 7.99
C GLU A 94 3.04 -7.30 7.22
N ILE A 95 2.72 -6.07 7.64
CA ILE A 95 1.77 -5.25 6.89
C ILE A 95 2.44 -4.67 5.65
N TYR A 96 3.69 -4.24 5.76
CA TYR A 96 4.43 -3.68 4.63
C TYR A 96 4.57 -4.67 3.48
N ASP A 97 4.89 -5.93 3.76
CA ASP A 97 4.93 -7.00 2.76
C ASP A 97 3.60 -7.10 1.99
N VAL A 98 2.47 -7.18 2.70
CA VAL A 98 1.14 -7.26 2.08
C VAL A 98 0.82 -5.99 1.28
N LEU A 99 1.13 -4.81 1.79
CA LEU A 99 0.82 -3.53 1.14
C LEU A 99 1.54 -3.38 -0.20
N TRP A 100 2.83 -3.72 -0.23
CA TRP A 100 3.65 -3.55 -1.42
C TRP A 100 3.45 -4.68 -2.44
N THR A 101 3.32 -5.93 -1.99
CA THR A 101 3.04 -7.05 -2.91
C THR A 101 1.66 -6.95 -3.55
N SER A 102 0.68 -6.37 -2.85
CA SER A 102 -0.66 -6.13 -3.41
C SER A 102 -0.77 -4.85 -4.24
N GLY A 103 0.26 -3.98 -4.24
CA GLY A 103 0.25 -2.69 -4.93
C GLY A 103 -0.75 -1.69 -4.37
N LEU A 104 -1.11 -1.81 -3.08
CA LEU A 104 -2.15 -0.99 -2.45
C LEU A 104 -1.75 0.47 -2.31
N ASP A 105 -0.46 0.72 -2.05
CA ASP A 105 0.15 2.05 -2.04
C ASP A 105 -0.04 2.76 -3.38
N THR A 106 0.22 2.05 -4.48
CA THR A 106 0.08 2.54 -5.85
C THR A 106 -1.39 2.71 -6.22
N ALA A 107 -2.27 1.83 -5.76
CA ALA A 107 -3.72 1.97 -5.99
C ALA A 107 -4.29 3.24 -5.32
N ILE A 108 -3.79 3.58 -4.13
CA ILE A 108 -4.26 4.72 -3.32
C ILE A 108 -3.63 6.03 -3.77
N ILE A 109 -2.30 6.07 -3.85
CA ILE A 109 -1.52 7.29 -4.07
C ILE A 109 -1.33 7.57 -5.57
N LYS A 110 -1.34 6.52 -6.40
CA LYS A 110 -1.14 6.55 -7.86
C LYS A 110 0.26 7.03 -8.26
N GLN A 111 0.44 7.33 -9.55
CA GLN A 111 1.59 7.84 -10.33
C GLN A 111 2.92 8.15 -9.61
N ASN A 112 2.93 8.71 -8.40
CA ASN A 112 4.13 8.95 -7.63
C ASN A 112 3.86 8.68 -6.15
N VAL A 113 4.40 7.60 -5.59
CA VAL A 113 4.29 7.27 -4.17
C VAL A 113 5.42 8.00 -3.42
N PRO A 114 5.11 9.07 -2.65
CA PRO A 114 6.13 9.76 -1.88
C PRO A 114 6.79 8.82 -0.88
N PHE A 115 8.06 9.07 -0.60
CA PHE A 115 8.87 8.30 0.33
C PHE A 115 9.24 6.88 -0.15
N ASN A 116 8.97 6.51 -1.40
CA ASN A 116 9.43 5.23 -1.95
C ASN A 116 10.95 5.04 -1.81
N VAL A 117 11.76 6.04 -2.17
CA VAL A 117 13.21 5.94 -2.02
C VAL A 117 13.61 5.82 -0.53
N HIS A 118 12.84 6.41 0.37
CA HIS A 118 13.06 6.26 1.80
C HIS A 118 12.87 4.79 2.23
N SER A 119 11.74 4.18 1.85
CA SER A 119 11.40 2.81 2.27
C SER A 119 12.18 1.72 1.52
N PHE A 120 12.43 1.89 0.22
CA PHE A 120 13.01 0.85 -0.64
C PHE A 120 14.53 0.97 -0.84
N MET A 121 15.12 2.13 -0.55
CA MET A 121 16.57 2.32 -0.73
C MET A 121 17.23 2.77 0.57
N PHE A 122 16.82 3.91 1.15
CA PHE A 122 17.48 4.48 2.32
C PHE A 122 17.42 3.55 3.55
N LEU A 123 16.25 3.05 3.92
CA LEU A 123 16.08 2.15 5.06
C LEU A 123 16.84 0.82 4.87
N PRO A 124 16.73 0.12 3.71
CA PRO A 124 17.56 -1.05 3.44
C PRO A 124 19.06 -0.78 3.48
N SER A 125 19.53 0.39 3.02
CA SER A 125 20.94 0.76 3.14
C SER A 125 21.38 0.92 4.60
N LEU A 126 20.55 1.54 5.46
CA LEU A 126 20.84 1.61 6.90
C LEU A 126 20.96 0.20 7.52
N ILE A 127 20.03 -0.69 7.22
CA ILE A 127 20.00 -2.06 7.76
C ILE A 127 21.16 -2.91 7.21
N GLY A 128 21.44 -2.81 5.92
CA GLY A 128 22.40 -3.66 5.22
C GLY A 128 23.85 -3.18 5.31
N GLN A 129 24.08 -1.89 5.57
CA GLN A 129 25.41 -1.27 5.50
C GLN A 129 25.81 -0.50 6.77
N GLY A 130 24.87 -0.20 7.67
CA GLY A 130 25.17 0.49 8.93
C GLY A 130 25.87 -0.42 9.95
N THR A 131 26.78 0.13 10.76
CA THR A 131 27.29 -0.57 11.95
C THR A 131 26.19 -0.77 13.00
N PRO A 132 26.35 -1.65 14.01
CA PRO A 132 25.35 -1.85 15.05
C PRO A 132 24.92 -0.54 15.74
N GLU A 133 25.87 0.35 16.06
CA GLU A 133 25.61 1.64 16.69
C GLU A 133 24.82 2.59 15.78
N GLN A 134 25.12 2.56 14.48
CA GLN A 134 24.41 3.34 13.47
C GLN A 134 22.98 2.82 13.26
N GLN A 135 22.81 1.50 13.29
CA GLN A 135 21.50 0.87 13.17
C GLN A 135 20.62 1.20 14.38
N GLU A 136 21.17 1.09 15.59
CA GLU A 136 20.47 1.45 16.83
C GLU A 136 20.00 2.91 16.82
N GLU A 137 20.84 3.84 16.35
CA GLU A 137 20.48 5.25 16.28
C GLU A 137 19.43 5.56 15.19
N TRP A 138 19.57 5.00 13.98
CA TRP A 138 18.81 5.48 12.81
C TRP A 138 17.70 4.56 12.31
N VAL A 139 17.81 3.24 12.47
CA VAL A 139 16.86 2.30 11.84
C VAL A 139 15.45 2.51 12.40
N GLU A 140 15.29 2.57 13.72
CA GLU A 140 13.97 2.77 14.32
C GLU A 140 13.37 4.13 13.93
N ARG A 141 14.19 5.19 13.86
CA ARG A 141 13.75 6.52 13.47
C ARG A 141 13.30 6.58 12.01
N ALA A 142 14.05 5.96 11.11
CA ALA A 142 13.68 5.84 9.70
C ALA A 142 12.41 5.00 9.56
N PHE A 143 12.36 3.86 10.25
CA PHE A 143 11.24 2.94 10.21
C PHE A 143 9.92 3.55 10.72
N LYS A 144 9.98 4.38 11.77
CA LYS A 144 8.83 5.13 12.31
C LYS A 144 8.47 6.38 11.50
N ASN A 145 9.19 6.66 10.41
CA ASN A 145 9.14 7.89 9.61
C ASN A 145 9.36 9.16 10.45
N SER A 146 10.14 9.08 11.53
CA SER A 146 10.56 10.25 12.32
C SER A 146 11.67 11.05 11.61
N ILE A 147 12.32 10.43 10.63
CA ILE A 147 13.22 11.07 9.68
C ILE A 147 12.82 10.63 8.27
N LEU A 148 13.06 11.47 7.28
CA LEU A 148 13.00 11.10 5.88
C LEU A 148 14.41 11.09 5.31
N GLY A 149 14.67 10.12 4.45
CA GLY A 149 15.98 9.89 3.86
C GLY A 149 15.84 9.48 2.41
N THR A 150 16.94 9.56 1.69
CA THR A 150 17.04 9.18 0.27
C THR A 150 18.34 8.42 0.06
N TYR A 151 18.48 7.79 -1.10
CA TYR A 151 19.71 7.14 -1.53
C TYR A 151 20.29 7.94 -2.69
N ALA A 152 21.34 8.72 -2.43
CA ALA A 152 21.98 9.60 -3.38
C ALA A 152 23.37 9.05 -3.76
N GLN A 153 23.42 8.27 -4.85
CA GLN A 153 24.62 7.62 -5.40
C GLN A 153 25.08 8.35 -6.66
#